data_AF-A0A261CB88-F1
#
_entry.id   AF-A0A261CB88-F1
#
_cell.length_a   1.000
_cell.length_b   1.000
_cell.length_c   1.000
_cell.angle_alpha   90.00
_cell.angle_beta   90.00
_cell.angle_gamma   90.00
#
_symmetry.space_group_name_H-M   'P 1'
#
loop_
_entity.id
_entity.type
_entity.pdbx_description
1 polymer ?
#
loop_
_entity_poly.entity_id
_entity_poly.type
_entity_poly.pdbx_seq_one_letter_code
_entity_poly.pdbx_strand_id
1 'polypeptide(L)'
;MIVFSGTPRSFKSSQTVTESWDACLRYCRGADECVVAFKVSDNECHIFNFGEISLVEQSRIGDEIAVKMYISSDVCPQSHPFLASSINFNRISNNQLYTTSISFDSGFYSLNYSITSCPDNTKLFLRETATVCIALFLFEQPLCNTQLEGSALCKRNNGTLTGPANNNEYDNIQAQTKLFFNTSNPEKYQYLVYWIDGTSLAGKNNYEFEDPTHNGTVNYKWAPDTPTFSGIGYCLYNPNPSGLYISDNTCNARSFVNAFCWRGAWCQVGNSFEIV
;
A
#
# COMPACT_ATOMS: atom_id res chain seq x y z
N MET A 1 14.91 -15.83 7.03
CA MET A 1 16.22 -15.24 7.38
C MET A 1 17.21 -15.69 6.34
N ILE A 2 17.97 -14.77 5.75
CA ILE A 2 19.09 -15.10 4.86
C ILE A 2 20.36 -15.00 5.68
N VAL A 3 21.11 -16.10 5.78
CA VAL A 3 22.35 -16.19 6.57
C VAL A 3 23.55 -16.04 5.65
N PHE A 4 24.54 -15.25 6.06
CA PHE A 4 25.79 -15.04 5.33
C PHE A 4 26.94 -14.68 6.28
N SER A 5 28.16 -14.64 5.75
CA SER A 5 29.34 -14.29 6.52
C SER A 5 29.48 -12.78 6.69
N GLY A 6 29.45 -12.30 7.94
CA GLY A 6 29.55 -10.88 8.23
C GLY A 6 29.57 -10.53 9.70
N THR A 7 30.14 -9.36 9.99
CA THR A 7 30.32 -8.84 11.35
C THR A 7 29.72 -7.42 11.44
N PRO A 8 28.86 -7.13 12.43
CA PRO A 8 28.35 -5.77 12.66
C PRO A 8 29.49 -4.76 12.88
N ARG A 9 29.42 -3.61 12.21
CA ARG A 9 30.44 -2.54 12.32
C ARG A 9 29.89 -1.22 12.83
N SER A 10 28.69 -0.83 12.40
CA SER A 10 28.05 0.41 12.83
C SER A 10 26.63 0.10 13.27
N PHE A 11 26.36 0.28 14.57
CA PHE A 11 25.06 0.08 15.17
C PHE A 11 24.89 0.97 16.40
N LYS A 12 23.64 1.31 16.73
CA LYS A 12 23.23 2.11 17.88
C LYS A 12 23.06 1.22 19.12
N SER A 13 22.25 0.16 19.01
CA SER A 13 22.04 -0.82 20.07
C SER A 13 21.80 -2.23 19.53
N SER A 14 21.87 -3.21 20.43
CA SER A 14 21.51 -4.60 20.15
C SER A 14 20.98 -5.28 21.41
N GLN A 15 20.04 -6.21 21.25
CA GLN A 15 19.59 -7.08 22.33
C GLN A 15 20.38 -8.39 22.31
N THR A 16 21.03 -8.73 23.43
CA THR A 16 21.64 -10.05 23.61
C THR A 16 20.56 -11.08 23.96
N VAL A 17 20.57 -12.21 23.25
CA VAL A 17 19.71 -13.36 23.51
C VAL A 17 20.59 -14.58 23.71
N THR A 18 20.51 -15.17 24.90
CA THR A 18 21.30 -16.35 25.30
C THR A 18 20.51 -17.63 24.98
N GLU A 19 20.37 -17.91 23.68
CA GLU A 19 19.69 -19.07 23.14
C GLU A 19 20.48 -19.66 21.97
N SER A 20 20.13 -20.87 21.54
CA SER A 20 20.74 -21.47 20.34
C SER A 20 20.63 -20.56 19.11
N TRP A 21 21.59 -20.61 18.20
CA TRP A 21 21.55 -19.83 16.95
C TRP A 21 20.23 -20.00 16.18
N ASP A 22 19.73 -21.22 16.09
CA ASP A 22 18.45 -21.53 15.45
C ASP A 22 17.25 -20.90 16.18
N ALA A 23 17.26 -20.87 17.52
CA ALA A 23 16.26 -20.15 18.31
C ALA A 23 16.34 -18.63 18.09
N CYS A 24 17.53 -18.05 17.97
CA CYS A 24 17.72 -16.65 17.62
C CYS A 24 17.13 -16.29 16.25
N LEU A 25 17.36 -17.14 15.25
CA LEU A 25 16.79 -16.95 13.91
C LEU A 25 15.25 -17.01 13.95
N ARG A 26 14.66 -17.93 14.71
CA ARG A 26 13.21 -18.00 14.91
C ARG A 26 12.67 -16.78 15.64
N TYR A 27 13.36 -16.33 16.68
CA TYR A 27 13.00 -15.14 17.43
C TYR A 27 12.95 -13.91 16.52
N CYS A 28 14.04 -13.64 15.78
CA CYS A 28 14.09 -12.51 14.86
C CYS A 28 13.05 -12.60 13.73
N ARG A 29 12.82 -13.82 13.21
CA ARG A 29 11.79 -14.05 12.20
C ARG A 29 10.39 -13.71 12.73
N GLY A 30 10.09 -14.06 13.99
CA GLY A 30 8.80 -13.81 14.62
C GLY A 30 8.61 -12.38 15.14
N ALA A 31 9.67 -11.71 15.56
CA ALA A 31 9.61 -10.35 16.08
C ALA A 31 9.44 -9.33 14.94
N ASP A 32 8.42 -8.47 15.04
CA ASP A 32 8.08 -7.50 13.99
C ASP A 32 9.19 -6.48 13.71
N GLU A 33 9.91 -6.05 14.74
CA GLU A 33 10.95 -5.03 14.64
C GLU A 33 12.33 -5.59 14.31
N CYS A 34 12.57 -6.90 14.46
CA CYS A 34 13.89 -7.46 14.20
C CYS A 34 14.22 -7.45 12.71
N VAL A 35 15.40 -6.94 12.37
CA VAL A 35 15.93 -6.93 11.00
C VAL A 35 17.17 -7.80 10.86
N VAL A 36 18.03 -7.86 11.89
CA VAL A 36 19.29 -8.60 11.84
C VAL A 36 19.49 -9.43 13.09
N ALA A 37 20.03 -10.64 12.94
CA ALA A 37 20.59 -11.44 14.02
C ALA A 37 22.07 -11.72 13.73
N PHE A 38 22.94 -11.57 14.72
CA PHE A 38 24.37 -11.86 14.62
C PHE A 38 24.75 -12.93 15.64
N LYS A 39 25.46 -13.95 15.19
CA LYS A 39 25.88 -15.06 16.03
C LYS A 39 27.16 -14.69 16.78
N VAL A 40 27.09 -14.60 18.10
CA VAL A 40 28.25 -14.38 18.97
C VAL A 40 28.88 -15.72 19.36
N SER A 41 28.03 -16.70 19.68
CA SER A 41 28.40 -18.10 19.90
C SER A 41 27.25 -19.03 19.50
N ASP A 42 27.39 -20.35 19.63
CA ASP A 42 26.29 -21.28 19.32
C ASP A 42 25.05 -21.08 20.22
N ASN A 43 25.24 -20.48 21.40
CA ASN A 43 24.21 -20.28 22.42
C ASN A 43 24.01 -18.79 22.79
N GLU A 44 24.52 -17.87 21.97
CA GLU A 44 24.34 -16.45 22.18
C GLU A 44 24.33 -15.70 20.85
N CYS A 45 23.38 -14.79 20.69
CA CYS A 45 23.29 -13.92 19.53
C CYS A 45 22.91 -12.49 19.93
N HIS A 46 23.23 -11.56 19.04
CA HIS A 46 22.76 -10.18 19.11
C HIS A 46 21.64 -9.98 18.09
N ILE A 47 20.53 -9.40 18.54
CA ILE A 47 19.37 -9.04 17.74
C ILE A 47 19.38 -7.53 17.53
N PHE A 48 19.24 -7.09 16.29
CA PHE A 48 19.16 -5.69 15.91
C PHE A 48 17.78 -5.41 15.33
N ASN A 49 17.12 -4.42 15.92
CA ASN A 49 15.84 -3.94 15.44
C ASN A 49 16.02 -2.94 14.28
N PHE A 50 14.91 -2.62 13.62
CA PHE A 50 14.84 -1.63 12.57
C PHE A 50 15.49 -0.30 13.00
N GLY A 51 16.39 0.25 12.19
CA GLY A 51 17.09 1.50 12.49
C GLY A 51 18.31 1.37 13.42
N GLU A 52 18.58 0.18 13.97
CA GLU A 52 19.63 -0.01 14.97
C GLU A 52 21.00 -0.40 14.39
N ILE A 53 21.08 -0.97 13.19
CA ILE A 53 22.34 -1.36 12.55
C ILE A 53 22.44 -0.79 11.14
N SER A 54 23.49 -0.05 10.82
CA SER A 54 23.65 0.58 9.51
C SER A 54 24.73 -0.06 8.63
N LEU A 55 25.67 -0.80 9.23
CA LEU A 55 26.81 -1.35 8.48
C LEU A 55 27.23 -2.72 9.00
N VAL A 56 27.42 -3.65 8.07
CA VAL A 56 27.97 -4.99 8.28
C VAL A 56 29.16 -5.17 7.36
N GLU A 57 30.32 -5.56 7.88
CA GLU A 57 31.47 -5.93 7.05
C GLU A 57 31.36 -7.39 6.66
N GLN A 58 31.67 -7.70 5.39
CA GLN A 58 31.81 -9.07 4.92
C GLN A 58 32.98 -9.74 5.63
N SER A 59 32.69 -10.77 6.41
CA SER A 59 33.73 -11.58 7.05
C SER A 59 34.16 -12.72 6.14
N ARG A 60 35.45 -13.07 6.20
CA ARG A 60 36.00 -14.25 5.53
C ARG A 60 36.09 -15.47 6.45
N ILE A 61 35.81 -15.31 7.74
CA ILE A 61 36.04 -16.34 8.76
C ILE A 61 34.84 -16.37 9.71
N GLY A 62 34.09 -17.47 9.68
CA GLY A 62 33.26 -18.01 10.79
C GLY A 62 32.05 -17.20 11.29
N ASP A 63 32.06 -15.88 11.15
CA ASP A 63 31.04 -14.99 11.71
C ASP A 63 29.75 -15.09 10.89
N GLU A 64 28.69 -15.55 11.53
CA GLU A 64 27.38 -15.71 10.89
C GLU A 64 26.47 -14.55 11.26
N ILE A 65 25.94 -13.90 10.23
CA ILE A 65 24.90 -12.89 10.37
C ILE A 65 23.69 -13.28 9.52
N ALA A 66 22.51 -12.91 9.98
CA ALA A 66 21.26 -13.23 9.33
C ALA A 66 20.40 -11.99 9.20
N VAL A 67 19.93 -11.72 7.99
CA VAL A 67 19.02 -10.62 7.70
C VAL A 67 17.61 -11.17 7.48
N LYS A 68 16.62 -10.47 8.03
CA LYS A 68 15.21 -10.71 7.79
C LYS A 68 14.82 -10.14 6.44
N MET A 69 14.35 -11.01 5.55
CA MET A 69 13.86 -10.65 4.23
C MET A 69 12.45 -11.17 4.03
N TYR A 70 11.63 -10.37 3.36
CA TYR A 70 10.33 -10.79 2.83
C TYR A 70 10.51 -11.09 1.35
N ILE A 71 10.53 -12.37 1.00
CA ILE A 71 10.53 -12.84 -0.39
C ILE A 71 9.11 -13.26 -0.76
N SER A 72 8.66 -12.86 -1.96
CA SER A 72 7.33 -13.21 -2.48
C SER A 72 7.20 -14.66 -2.95
N SER A 73 8.29 -15.43 -2.87
CA SER A 73 8.35 -16.82 -3.28
C SER A 73 8.73 -17.70 -2.09
N ASP A 74 8.16 -18.90 -2.02
CA ASP A 74 8.54 -19.93 -1.04
C ASP A 74 9.90 -20.57 -1.34
N VAL A 75 10.57 -20.15 -2.42
CA VAL A 75 11.88 -20.64 -2.83
C VAL A 75 12.97 -19.68 -2.35
N CYS A 76 13.92 -20.21 -1.58
CA CYS A 76 15.12 -19.47 -1.18
C CYS A 76 15.95 -19.12 -2.43
N PRO A 77 16.45 -17.87 -2.56
CA PRO A 77 17.34 -17.49 -3.65
C PRO A 77 18.56 -18.42 -3.73
N GLN A 78 18.90 -18.86 -4.94
CA GLN A 78 20.07 -19.73 -5.16
C GLN A 78 21.40 -18.96 -5.11
N SER A 79 21.38 -17.65 -5.35
CA SER A 79 22.53 -16.76 -5.25
C SER A 79 22.35 -15.76 -4.12
N HIS A 80 23.47 -15.23 -3.63
CA HIS A 80 23.47 -14.23 -2.57
C HIS A 80 22.78 -12.95 -3.04
N PRO A 81 21.59 -12.61 -2.51
CA PRO A 81 20.70 -11.65 -3.14
C PRO A 81 21.32 -10.24 -3.16
N PHE A 82 22.12 -9.90 -2.15
CA PHE A 82 22.67 -8.55 -1.97
C PHE A 82 23.84 -8.19 -2.90
N LEU A 83 24.40 -9.13 -3.68
CA LEU A 83 25.62 -8.88 -4.46
C LEU A 83 25.37 -8.21 -5.82
N ALA A 84 24.15 -8.35 -6.36
CA ALA A 84 23.85 -7.89 -7.72
C ALA A 84 23.24 -6.48 -7.76
N SER A 85 22.54 -6.07 -6.71
CA SER A 85 21.84 -4.78 -6.64
C SER A 85 21.41 -4.45 -5.22
N SER A 86 21.06 -3.19 -4.98
CA SER A 86 20.36 -2.80 -3.76
C SER A 86 18.98 -3.45 -3.73
N ILE A 87 18.63 -4.09 -2.62
CA ILE A 87 17.32 -4.72 -2.43
C ILE A 87 16.57 -4.03 -1.31
N ASN A 88 15.29 -3.78 -1.55
CA ASN A 88 14.37 -3.20 -0.57
C ASN A 88 13.46 -4.28 0.02
N PHE A 89 13.29 -4.28 1.33
CA PHE A 89 12.37 -5.12 2.07
C PHE A 89 11.32 -4.25 2.74
N ASN A 90 10.06 -4.58 2.48
CA ASN A 90 8.92 -3.79 2.88
C ASN A 90 8.10 -4.56 3.91
N ARG A 91 7.80 -3.92 5.04
CA ARG A 91 6.84 -4.41 6.05
C ARG A 91 5.79 -3.32 6.26
N ILE A 92 4.51 -3.69 6.18
CA ILE A 92 3.42 -2.81 6.58
C ILE A 92 3.01 -3.15 8.02
N SER A 93 2.95 -2.15 8.89
CA SER A 93 2.48 -2.29 10.26
C SER A 93 1.88 -0.97 10.73
N ASN A 94 0.76 -1.01 11.43
CA ASN A 94 0.05 0.19 11.94
C ASN A 94 -0.13 1.30 10.88
N ASN A 95 -0.49 0.92 9.65
CA ASN A 95 -0.68 1.84 8.52
C ASN A 95 0.58 2.61 8.07
N GLN A 96 1.75 2.12 8.45
CA GLN A 96 3.05 2.62 8.02
C GLN A 96 3.80 1.53 7.27
N LEU A 97 4.56 1.93 6.26
CA LEU A 97 5.45 1.07 5.50
C LEU A 97 6.89 1.30 5.99
N TYR A 98 7.46 0.27 6.58
CA TYR A 98 8.85 0.21 6.99
C TYR A 98 9.66 -0.42 5.88
N THR A 99 10.60 0.33 5.32
CA THR A 99 11.48 -0.14 4.25
C THR A 99 12.91 -0.25 4.75
N THR A 100 13.50 -1.43 4.61
CA THR A 100 14.94 -1.67 4.79
C THR A 100 15.57 -1.87 3.43
N SER A 101 16.53 -1.04 3.08
CA SER A 101 17.33 -1.15 1.85
C SER A 101 18.71 -1.69 2.19
N ILE A 102 19.14 -2.73 1.49
CA ILE A 102 20.46 -3.34 1.67
C ILE A 102 21.23 -3.30 0.37
N SER A 103 22.40 -2.68 0.40
CA SER A 103 23.33 -2.61 -0.72
C SER A 103 24.70 -3.14 -0.32
N PHE A 104 25.35 -3.86 -1.23
CA PHE A 104 26.72 -4.31 -1.05
C PHE A 104 27.69 -3.47 -1.88
N ASP A 105 28.69 -2.87 -1.23
CA ASP A 105 29.79 -2.20 -1.92
C ASP A 105 31.10 -2.39 -1.13
N SER A 106 32.21 -2.58 -1.86
CA SER A 106 33.57 -2.59 -1.30
C SER A 106 33.78 -3.50 -0.08
N GLY A 107 33.05 -4.61 0.02
CA GLY A 107 33.13 -5.55 1.16
C GLY A 107 32.19 -5.21 2.32
N PHE A 108 31.29 -4.25 2.18
CA PHE A 108 30.35 -3.85 3.21
C PHE A 108 28.90 -3.95 2.73
N TYR A 109 28.03 -4.44 3.61
CA TYR A 109 26.58 -4.35 3.46
C TYR A 109 26.10 -3.12 4.24
N SER A 110 25.59 -2.13 3.51
CA SER A 110 24.96 -0.94 4.08
C SER A 110 23.46 -1.18 4.21
N LEU A 111 22.92 -0.91 5.40
CA LEU A 111 21.50 -1.01 5.69
C LEU A 111 20.95 0.41 5.89
N ASN A 112 19.99 0.79 5.06
CA ASN A 112 19.28 2.06 5.17
C ASN A 112 17.81 1.81 5.50
N TYR A 113 17.23 2.73 6.26
CA TYR A 113 15.89 2.59 6.80
C TYR A 113 15.04 3.79 6.43
N SER A 114 13.79 3.53 6.06
CA SER A 114 12.81 4.58 5.88
C SER A 114 11.42 4.14 6.31
N ILE A 115 10.62 5.13 6.72
CA ILE A 115 9.23 4.95 7.11
C ILE A 115 8.39 5.80 6.17
N THR A 116 7.41 5.17 5.52
CA THR A 116 6.38 5.85 4.75
C THR A 116 5.07 5.81 5.52
N SER A 117 4.48 6.97 5.79
CA SER A 117 3.24 7.08 6.57
C SER A 117 2.15 7.79 5.79
N CYS A 118 0.92 7.37 6.02
CA CYS A 118 -0.27 7.98 5.43
C CYS A 118 -0.92 9.00 6.37
N PRO A 119 -1.56 10.05 5.84
CA PRO A 119 -2.37 10.97 6.64
C PRO A 119 -3.46 10.23 7.43
N ASP A 120 -3.91 10.85 8.52
CA ASP A 120 -4.99 10.31 9.35
C ASP A 120 -6.23 9.95 8.52
N ASN A 121 -6.91 8.88 8.92
CA ASN A 121 -8.12 8.35 8.26
C ASN A 121 -7.92 7.89 6.81
N THR A 122 -6.68 7.74 6.36
CA THR A 122 -6.36 7.11 5.08
C THR A 122 -5.64 5.79 5.29
N LYS A 123 -5.74 4.88 4.32
CA LYS A 123 -5.12 3.55 4.42
C LYS A 123 -4.01 3.37 3.41
N LEU A 124 -2.86 2.90 3.88
CA LEU A 124 -1.68 2.63 3.07
C LEU A 124 -1.86 1.37 2.23
N PHE A 125 -1.49 1.47 0.96
CA PHE A 125 -1.40 0.35 0.03
C PHE A 125 -0.09 0.39 -0.75
N LEU A 126 0.48 -0.79 -0.97
CA LEU A 126 1.61 -0.98 -1.87
C LEU A 126 1.06 -1.44 -3.22
N ARG A 127 1.20 -0.58 -4.23
CA ARG A 127 0.95 -0.89 -5.64
C ARG A 127 2.25 -1.30 -6.31
N GLU A 128 2.15 -1.80 -7.53
CA GLU A 128 3.31 -2.24 -8.32
C GLU A 128 4.31 -1.10 -8.55
N THR A 129 3.80 0.12 -8.79
CA THR A 129 4.62 1.28 -9.18
C THR A 129 4.71 2.36 -8.10
N ALA A 130 3.93 2.27 -7.02
CA ALA A 130 3.84 3.30 -6.00
C ALA A 130 3.36 2.77 -4.65
N THR A 131 3.70 3.48 -3.58
CA THR A 131 2.99 3.37 -2.30
C THR A 131 1.99 4.52 -2.22
N VAL A 132 0.73 4.23 -1.91
CA VAL A 132 -0.35 5.23 -1.93
C VAL A 132 -1.19 5.18 -0.67
N CYS A 133 -1.88 6.27 -0.37
CA CYS A 133 -2.83 6.37 0.73
C CYS A 133 -4.23 6.56 0.16
N ILE A 134 -5.15 5.65 0.44
CA ILE A 134 -6.50 5.65 -0.13
C ILE A 134 -7.54 5.92 0.96
N ALA A 135 -8.47 6.81 0.68
CA ALA A 135 -9.63 7.07 1.53
C ALA A 135 -10.84 7.53 0.72
N LEU A 136 -12.01 7.41 1.35
CA LEU A 136 -13.23 8.01 0.85
C LEU A 136 -13.39 9.39 1.46
N PHE A 137 -13.51 10.40 0.62
CA PHE A 137 -13.83 11.76 1.03
C PHE A 137 -15.27 12.09 0.68
N LEU A 138 -15.99 12.66 1.63
CA LEU A 138 -17.40 12.97 1.50
C LEU A 138 -17.60 14.45 1.16
N PHE A 139 -18.63 14.76 0.38
CA PHE A 139 -19.04 16.15 0.18
C PHE A 139 -19.67 16.75 1.44
N GLU A 140 -19.43 18.02 1.74
CA GLU A 140 -20.10 18.71 2.84
C GLU A 140 -21.44 19.29 2.37
N GLN A 141 -21.40 20.24 1.44
CA GLN A 141 -22.55 20.80 0.73
C GLN A 141 -22.17 21.20 -0.71
N PRO A 142 -23.02 20.95 -1.71
CA PRO A 142 -24.19 20.06 -1.63
C PRO A 142 -23.76 18.62 -1.32
N LEU A 143 -24.60 17.88 -0.58
CA LEU A 143 -24.29 16.51 -0.11
C LEU A 143 -24.01 15.52 -1.25
N CYS A 144 -24.60 15.75 -2.43
CA CYS A 144 -24.40 14.93 -3.61
C CYS A 144 -23.90 15.82 -4.75
N ASN A 145 -22.82 15.41 -5.42
CA ASN A 145 -22.14 16.28 -6.37
C ASN A 145 -21.61 15.54 -7.60
N THR A 146 -21.15 16.30 -8.60
CA THR A 146 -20.66 15.79 -9.89
C THR A 146 -19.28 15.14 -9.76
N GLN A 147 -18.86 14.41 -10.79
CA GLN A 147 -17.53 13.83 -10.81
C GLN A 147 -16.44 14.91 -10.75
N LEU A 148 -16.62 16.03 -11.46
CA LEU A 148 -15.67 17.14 -11.45
C LEU A 148 -15.44 17.67 -10.02
N GLU A 149 -16.50 17.76 -9.23
CA GLU A 149 -16.43 18.15 -7.82
C GLU A 149 -15.81 17.06 -6.95
N GLY A 150 -15.99 15.78 -7.29
CA GLY A 150 -15.26 14.65 -6.70
C GLY A 150 -13.75 14.74 -6.94
N SER A 151 -13.34 15.03 -8.18
CA SER A 151 -11.95 15.29 -8.54
C SER A 151 -11.38 16.49 -7.78
N ALA A 152 -12.12 17.60 -7.73
CA ALA A 152 -11.73 18.78 -6.96
C ALA A 152 -11.63 18.50 -5.45
N LEU A 153 -12.49 17.63 -4.91
CA LEU A 153 -12.41 17.17 -3.52
C LEU A 153 -11.11 16.41 -3.25
N CYS A 154 -10.70 15.50 -4.13
CA CYS A 154 -9.42 14.80 -3.99
C CYS A 154 -8.23 15.77 -4.09
N LYS A 155 -8.26 16.69 -5.06
CA LYS A 155 -7.18 17.69 -5.26
C LYS A 155 -7.01 18.62 -4.06
N ARG A 156 -8.10 19.02 -3.39
CA ARG A 156 -8.04 19.78 -2.13
C ARG A 156 -7.38 19.02 -0.98
N ASN A 157 -7.35 17.70 -1.05
CA ASN A 157 -6.67 16.82 -0.10
C ASN A 157 -5.31 16.35 -0.64
N ASN A 158 -4.69 17.11 -1.56
CA ASN A 158 -3.42 16.81 -2.21
C ASN A 158 -3.41 15.42 -2.88
N GLY A 159 -4.49 15.13 -3.59
CA GLY A 159 -4.73 13.83 -4.20
C GLY A 159 -5.40 13.88 -5.56
N THR A 160 -5.72 12.71 -6.10
CA THR A 160 -6.51 12.52 -7.32
C THR A 160 -7.63 11.53 -7.06
N LEU A 161 -8.62 11.47 -7.96
CA LEU A 161 -9.50 10.32 -7.99
C LEU A 161 -8.66 9.04 -8.13
N THR A 162 -9.11 7.95 -7.50
CA THR A 162 -8.48 6.63 -7.63
C THR A 162 -9.53 5.55 -7.87
N GLY A 163 -9.08 4.43 -8.42
CA GLY A 163 -9.76 3.15 -8.37
C GLY A 163 -8.96 2.08 -7.62
N PRO A 164 -9.49 0.86 -7.52
CA PRO A 164 -8.77 -0.29 -6.97
C PRO A 164 -7.65 -0.75 -7.91
N ALA A 165 -6.42 -0.80 -7.43
CA ALA A 165 -5.27 -1.33 -8.18
C ALA A 165 -5.07 -2.85 -8.03
N ASN A 166 -5.76 -3.49 -7.10
CA ASN A 166 -5.70 -4.92 -6.80
C ASN A 166 -6.90 -5.34 -5.93
N ASN A 167 -7.02 -6.65 -5.66
CA ASN A 167 -8.11 -7.19 -4.86
C ASN A 167 -8.15 -6.64 -3.42
N ASN A 168 -7.00 -6.39 -2.79
CA ASN A 168 -6.97 -5.88 -1.41
C ASN A 168 -7.52 -4.45 -1.32
N GLU A 169 -7.18 -3.61 -2.29
CA GLU A 169 -7.75 -2.26 -2.41
C GLU A 169 -9.25 -2.31 -2.70
N TYR A 170 -9.67 -3.17 -3.63
CA TYR A 170 -11.10 -3.36 -3.94
C TYR A 170 -11.89 -3.76 -2.70
N ASP A 171 -11.44 -4.78 -1.96
CA ASP A 171 -12.12 -5.28 -0.76
C ASP A 171 -12.19 -4.21 0.33
N ASN A 172 -11.15 -3.39 0.48
CA ASN A 172 -11.17 -2.25 1.39
C ASN A 172 -12.18 -1.17 0.97
N ILE A 173 -12.20 -0.81 -0.31
CA ILE A 173 -13.19 0.14 -0.87
C ILE A 173 -14.61 -0.35 -0.58
N GLN A 174 -14.88 -1.65 -0.76
CA GLN A 174 -16.19 -2.22 -0.50
C GLN A 174 -16.55 -2.22 0.99
N ALA A 175 -15.60 -2.58 1.87
CA ALA A 175 -15.82 -2.59 3.31
C ALA A 175 -16.15 -1.19 3.84
N GLN A 176 -15.39 -0.18 3.42
CA GLN A 176 -15.59 1.22 3.79
C GLN A 176 -16.89 1.77 3.23
N THR A 177 -17.18 1.54 1.94
CA THR A 177 -18.45 1.94 1.30
C THR A 177 -19.67 1.51 2.10
N LYS A 178 -19.70 0.25 2.58
CA LYS A 178 -20.77 -0.27 3.45
C LYS A 178 -20.86 0.46 4.79
N LEU A 179 -19.71 0.76 5.39
CA LEU A 179 -19.63 1.45 6.68
C LEU A 179 -20.16 2.89 6.56
N PHE A 180 -19.74 3.61 5.51
CA PHE A 180 -20.21 4.97 5.22
C PHE A 180 -21.68 5.05 4.81
N PHE A 181 -22.23 4.00 4.19
CA PHE A 181 -23.67 3.95 3.93
C PHE A 181 -24.49 4.10 5.22
N ASN A 182 -24.06 3.45 6.31
CA ASN A 182 -24.76 3.50 7.59
C ASN A 182 -24.53 4.80 8.36
N THR A 183 -23.35 5.43 8.22
CA THR A 183 -22.98 6.62 9.03
C THR A 183 -23.25 7.95 8.33
N SER A 184 -23.35 7.96 7.01
CA SER A 184 -23.33 9.20 6.19
C SER A 184 -24.50 9.33 5.22
N ASN A 185 -25.48 8.43 5.30
CA ASN A 185 -26.76 8.55 4.60
C ASN A 185 -27.74 9.32 5.50
N PRO A 186 -28.19 10.52 5.11
CA PRO A 186 -29.16 11.29 5.89
C PRO A 186 -30.59 10.71 5.82
N GLU A 187 -30.72 9.38 5.81
CA GLU A 187 -31.97 8.62 5.70
C GLU A 187 -32.84 8.97 4.48
N LYS A 188 -32.22 9.47 3.41
CA LYS A 188 -32.94 9.98 2.22
C LYS A 188 -32.76 9.15 0.97
N TYR A 189 -31.65 8.43 0.83
CA TYR A 189 -31.28 7.78 -0.42
C TYR A 189 -31.23 6.26 -0.27
N GLN A 190 -31.77 5.56 -1.27
CA GLN A 190 -31.67 4.10 -1.36
C GLN A 190 -30.22 3.64 -1.56
N TYR A 191 -29.43 4.41 -2.32
CA TYR A 191 -28.04 4.12 -2.64
C TYR A 191 -27.16 5.35 -2.44
N LEU A 192 -26.09 5.19 -1.65
CA LEU A 192 -24.95 6.09 -1.69
C LEU A 192 -23.90 5.50 -2.62
N VAL A 193 -23.48 6.32 -3.58
CA VAL A 193 -22.46 5.98 -4.56
C VAL A 193 -21.35 7.00 -4.53
N TYR A 194 -20.16 6.60 -4.96
CA TYR A 194 -18.96 7.41 -4.84
C TYR A 194 -18.23 7.42 -6.17
N TRP A 195 -17.78 8.60 -6.58
CA TRP A 195 -16.96 8.74 -7.78
C TRP A 195 -15.64 8.02 -7.59
N ILE A 196 -15.22 7.29 -8.62
CA ILE A 196 -13.89 6.69 -8.72
C ILE A 196 -13.25 7.19 -10.01
N ASP A 197 -11.96 6.93 -10.15
CA ASP A 197 -11.22 7.39 -11.31
C ASP A 197 -11.68 6.72 -12.62
N GLY A 198 -11.72 7.52 -13.68
CA GLY A 198 -12.16 7.12 -15.02
C GLY A 198 -13.18 8.07 -15.62
N THR A 199 -12.77 8.81 -16.66
CA THR A 199 -13.64 9.61 -17.53
C THR A 199 -13.64 9.02 -18.93
N SER A 200 -14.82 8.79 -19.51
CA SER A 200 -14.95 8.08 -20.77
C SER A 200 -14.42 8.90 -21.94
N LEU A 201 -13.64 8.21 -22.76
CA LEU A 201 -13.24 8.65 -24.10
C LEU A 201 -14.17 8.00 -25.13
N ALA A 202 -13.98 8.34 -26.41
CA ALA A 202 -14.73 7.67 -27.47
C ALA A 202 -14.39 6.17 -27.51
N GLY A 203 -15.41 5.32 -27.51
CA GLY A 203 -15.27 3.86 -27.56
C GLY A 203 -15.63 3.19 -26.23
N LYS A 204 -16.13 1.95 -26.30
CA LYS A 204 -16.48 1.17 -25.11
C LYS A 204 -15.22 0.77 -24.34
N ASN A 205 -15.26 0.79 -23.01
CA ASN A 205 -14.13 0.49 -22.13
C ASN A 205 -12.92 1.42 -22.30
N ASN A 206 -13.09 2.59 -22.91
CA ASN A 206 -12.00 3.54 -23.13
C ASN A 206 -12.14 4.70 -22.14
N TYR A 207 -11.20 4.81 -21.20
CA TYR A 207 -11.24 5.79 -20.13
C TYR A 207 -9.88 6.45 -19.94
N GLU A 208 -9.92 7.74 -19.64
CA GLU A 208 -8.79 8.50 -19.12
C GLU A 208 -8.83 8.52 -17.58
N PHE A 209 -7.66 8.42 -16.97
CA PHE A 209 -7.48 8.26 -15.53
C PHE A 209 -6.60 9.38 -14.98
N GLU A 210 -7.01 9.98 -13.87
CA GLU A 210 -6.20 10.95 -13.12
C GLU A 210 -5.07 10.29 -12.34
N ASP A 211 -5.29 9.06 -11.87
CA ASP A 211 -4.33 8.27 -11.13
C ASP A 211 -3.66 7.24 -12.05
N PRO A 212 -2.38 7.44 -12.39
CA PRO A 212 -1.66 6.54 -13.28
C PRO A 212 -1.24 5.23 -12.61
N THR A 213 -1.46 5.06 -11.31
CA THR A 213 -0.87 3.96 -10.52
C THR A 213 -1.83 2.80 -10.25
N HIS A 214 -3.14 2.93 -10.55
CA HIS A 214 -4.12 1.84 -10.34
C HIS A 214 -4.28 0.87 -11.52
N ASN A 215 -3.47 1.02 -12.57
CA ASN A 215 -3.46 0.16 -13.76
C ASN A 215 -4.81 0.16 -14.53
N GLY A 216 -5.50 1.29 -14.56
CA GLY A 216 -6.73 1.47 -15.32
C GLY A 216 -7.86 0.56 -14.84
N THR A 217 -8.56 -0.10 -15.76
CA THR A 217 -9.73 -0.93 -15.42
C THR A 217 -9.40 -2.39 -15.13
N VAL A 218 -8.12 -2.79 -15.12
CA VAL A 218 -7.72 -4.21 -15.04
C VAL A 218 -8.28 -4.91 -13.80
N ASN A 219 -8.33 -4.19 -12.67
CA ASN A 219 -8.80 -4.71 -11.39
C ASN A 219 -10.24 -4.31 -11.07
N TYR A 220 -10.96 -3.72 -12.03
CA TYR A 220 -12.31 -3.25 -11.82
C TYR A 220 -13.28 -4.43 -11.95
N LYS A 221 -14.09 -4.64 -10.91
CA LYS A 221 -15.16 -5.64 -10.94
C LYS A 221 -16.44 -4.99 -11.43
N TRP A 222 -16.68 -5.09 -12.73
CA TRP A 222 -17.83 -4.51 -13.42
C TRP A 222 -19.14 -5.19 -13.04
N ALA A 223 -20.23 -4.41 -13.01
CA ALA A 223 -21.57 -4.96 -12.88
C ALA A 223 -21.96 -5.65 -14.22
N PRO A 224 -22.93 -6.57 -14.21
CA PRO A 224 -23.46 -7.13 -15.46
C PRO A 224 -23.84 -6.02 -16.45
N ASP A 225 -23.48 -6.20 -17.72
CA ASP A 225 -23.76 -5.27 -18.82
C ASP A 225 -23.16 -3.85 -18.68
N THR A 226 -22.13 -3.69 -17.83
CA THR A 226 -21.36 -2.45 -17.69
C THR A 226 -19.94 -2.56 -18.29
N PRO A 227 -19.34 -1.43 -18.71
CA PRO A 227 -19.94 -0.11 -18.85
C PRO A 227 -21.05 -0.08 -19.90
N THR A 228 -22.10 0.68 -19.60
CA THR A 228 -23.31 0.77 -20.42
C THR A 228 -23.11 1.72 -21.59
N PHE A 229 -22.27 2.74 -21.43
CA PHE A 229 -22.09 3.81 -22.42
C PHE A 229 -20.76 3.67 -23.18
N SER A 230 -20.72 4.22 -24.40
CA SER A 230 -19.54 4.18 -25.30
C SER A 230 -19.13 5.55 -25.83
N GLY A 231 -19.81 6.61 -25.42
CA GLY A 231 -19.52 7.99 -25.79
C GLY A 231 -18.66 8.72 -24.74
N ILE A 232 -18.35 9.98 -25.01
CA ILE A 232 -17.71 10.88 -24.04
C ILE A 232 -18.71 11.39 -22.99
N GLY A 233 -18.21 11.82 -21.84
CA GLY A 233 -19.02 12.45 -20.79
C GLY A 233 -19.64 11.50 -19.76
N TYR A 234 -19.15 10.25 -19.71
CA TYR A 234 -19.50 9.27 -18.68
C TYR A 234 -18.33 9.04 -17.74
N CYS A 235 -18.63 8.81 -16.47
CA CYS A 235 -17.66 8.69 -15.40
C CYS A 235 -17.99 7.48 -14.54
N LEU A 236 -16.95 6.93 -13.92
CA LEU A 236 -17.03 5.70 -13.14
C LEU A 236 -17.41 5.96 -11.69
N TYR A 237 -18.21 5.06 -11.12
CA TYR A 237 -18.61 5.11 -9.72
C TYR A 237 -18.70 3.72 -9.10
N ASN A 238 -18.66 3.68 -7.77
CA ASN A 238 -18.85 2.49 -6.96
C ASN A 238 -19.60 2.84 -5.65
N PRO A 239 -20.52 2.01 -5.15
CA PRO A 239 -20.99 0.74 -5.72
C PRO A 239 -22.15 0.91 -6.71
N ASN A 240 -22.41 -0.12 -7.51
CA ASN A 240 -23.60 -0.23 -8.34
C ASN A 240 -24.84 -0.63 -7.47
N PRO A 241 -26.07 -0.28 -7.84
CA PRO A 241 -27.27 -0.71 -7.10
C PRO A 241 -27.47 -2.22 -7.00
N SER A 242 -27.00 -2.98 -8.00
CA SER A 242 -27.10 -4.44 -8.05
C SER A 242 -26.07 -5.14 -7.17
N GLY A 243 -25.12 -4.41 -6.60
CA GLY A 243 -24.08 -4.96 -5.73
C GLY A 243 -22.83 -4.11 -5.69
N LEU A 244 -21.78 -4.62 -5.06
CA LEU A 244 -20.53 -3.91 -4.83
C LEU A 244 -19.67 -3.69 -6.10
N TYR A 245 -20.27 -3.68 -7.27
CA TYR A 245 -19.62 -3.57 -8.57
C TYR A 245 -19.37 -2.13 -8.98
N ILE A 246 -18.51 -1.96 -9.98
CA ILE A 246 -18.23 -0.69 -10.65
C ILE A 246 -19.20 -0.51 -11.82
N SER A 247 -19.59 0.73 -12.08
CA SER A 247 -20.52 1.11 -13.14
C SER A 247 -20.24 2.53 -13.61
N ASP A 248 -20.86 2.95 -14.70
CA ASP A 248 -20.70 4.25 -15.33
C ASP A 248 -22.03 5.04 -15.37
N ASN A 249 -21.93 6.36 -15.26
CA ASN A 249 -23.05 7.28 -15.47
C ASN A 249 -22.54 8.60 -16.05
N THR A 250 -23.43 9.51 -16.45
CA THR A 250 -23.04 10.85 -16.88
C THR A 250 -22.20 11.55 -15.80
N CYS A 251 -21.08 12.18 -16.17
CA CYS A 251 -20.18 12.84 -15.21
C CYS A 251 -20.86 13.99 -14.44
N ASN A 252 -21.95 14.53 -14.99
CA ASN A 252 -22.76 15.59 -14.39
C ASN A 252 -23.87 15.05 -13.47
N ALA A 253 -24.00 13.73 -13.32
CA ALA A 253 -24.92 13.16 -12.34
C ALA A 253 -24.56 13.67 -10.94
N ARG A 254 -25.58 13.86 -10.09
CA ARG A 254 -25.41 14.32 -8.71
C ARG A 254 -26.25 13.49 -7.78
N SER A 255 -27.53 13.42 -8.09
CA SER A 255 -28.50 12.63 -7.34
C SER A 255 -29.71 12.31 -8.19
N PHE A 256 -30.35 11.19 -7.88
CA PHE A 256 -31.72 10.92 -8.26
C PHE A 256 -32.58 10.98 -6.99
N VAL A 257 -33.67 11.74 -7.02
CA VAL A 257 -34.52 11.98 -5.85
C VAL A 257 -34.91 10.64 -5.22
N ASN A 258 -34.57 10.48 -3.93
CA ASN A 258 -34.80 9.29 -3.11
C ASN A 258 -34.17 7.97 -3.59
N ALA A 259 -33.36 8.00 -4.65
CA ALA A 259 -32.73 6.81 -5.22
C ALA A 259 -31.21 6.82 -5.05
N PHE A 260 -30.52 7.76 -5.69
CA PHE A 260 -29.05 7.81 -5.69
C PHE A 260 -28.53 9.14 -5.17
N CYS A 261 -27.42 9.08 -4.44
CA CYS A 261 -26.61 10.23 -4.11
C CYS A 261 -25.14 9.92 -4.40
N TRP A 262 -24.52 10.66 -5.30
CA TRP A 262 -23.06 10.66 -5.45
C TRP A 262 -22.45 11.44 -4.30
N ARG A 263 -22.23 10.72 -3.19
CA ARG A 263 -22.00 11.28 -1.85
C ARG A 263 -20.57 11.73 -1.62
N GLY A 264 -19.64 11.31 -2.46
CA GLY A 264 -18.22 11.61 -2.32
C GLY A 264 -17.39 10.99 -3.41
N ALA A 265 -16.09 10.89 -3.15
CA ALA A 265 -15.11 10.38 -4.08
C ALA A 265 -14.04 9.55 -3.37
N TRP A 266 -13.59 8.48 -4.02
CA TRP A 266 -12.41 7.74 -3.63
C TRP A 266 -11.18 8.46 -4.12
N CYS A 267 -10.30 8.83 -3.18
CA CYS A 267 -9.10 9.58 -3.47
C CYS A 267 -7.86 8.78 -3.07
N GLN A 268 -6.83 8.87 -3.92
CA GLN A 268 -5.46 8.63 -3.46
C GLN A 268 -4.87 9.97 -3.02
N VAL A 269 -4.11 10.00 -1.94
CA VAL A 269 -3.44 11.20 -1.43
C VAL A 269 -1.96 10.93 -1.18
N GLY A 270 -1.16 11.99 -1.12
CA GLY A 270 0.26 11.91 -0.83
C GLY A 270 0.57 11.23 0.50
N ASN A 271 1.67 10.49 0.53
CA ASN A 271 2.27 9.96 1.76
C ASN A 271 3.40 10.88 2.25
N SER A 272 3.86 10.62 3.46
CA SER A 272 5.06 11.24 4.05
C SER A 272 6.17 10.21 4.13
N PHE A 273 7.42 10.66 4.02
CA PHE A 273 8.61 9.83 3.98
C PHE A 273 9.64 10.34 4.99
N GLU A 274 10.16 9.44 5.82
CA GLU A 274 11.17 9.72 6.85
C GLU A 274 12.35 8.74 6.71
N ILE A 275 13.57 9.23 6.88
CA ILE A 275 14.80 8.42 6.94
C ILE A 275 15.20 8.25 8.41
N VAL A 276 15.56 7.02 8.81
CA VAL A 276 15.83 6.62 10.21
C VAL A 276 17.31 6.32 10.47
#